data_AF-A0A853V1R1-F1
#
_entry.id   AF-A0A853V1R1-F1
#
_cell.length_a   1.000
_cell.length_b   1.000
_cell.length_c   1.000
_cell.angle_alpha   90.00
_cell.angle_beta   90.00
_cell.angle_gamma   90.00
#
_symmetry.space_group_name_H-M   'P 1'
#
loop_
_entity.id
_entity.type
_entity.pdbx_description
1 polymer ?
#
loop_
_entity_poly.entity_id
_entity_poly.type
_entity_poly.pdbx_seq_one_letter_code
_entity_poly.pdbx_strand_id
1 'polypeptide(L)'
;MTKVAIFASGSGSNFENIVLKVDKGELNNIEITSLYTDHHDAYCIERAKQLKVAVNINEPKDFDSKSAYEHHLIRILEREEVEWIILAGYMRLIGPDLLDAYEGKILNIHPSLLPKYKGKDAIGQAFNSGDNVTGSTVHYVDSGMDTGEIIEQRQCEIKPDDTKENLEERVKQLEYELYPSVIAKVIK
;
A
#
# COMPACT_ATOMS: atom_id res chain seq x y z
N MET A 1 -19.17 7.75 -5.61
CA MET A 1 -18.02 6.85 -5.55
C MET A 1 -16.85 7.70 -5.13
N THR A 2 -16.11 7.28 -4.11
CA THR A 2 -14.93 7.97 -3.61
C THR A 2 -13.75 7.55 -4.47
N LYS A 3 -13.04 8.53 -5.04
CA LYS A 3 -11.95 8.27 -5.99
C LYS A 3 -10.64 7.98 -5.29
N VAL A 4 -10.02 6.86 -5.62
CA VAL A 4 -8.85 6.32 -4.94
C VAL A 4 -7.72 6.05 -5.93
N ALA A 5 -6.52 6.56 -5.60
CA ALA A 5 -5.28 6.15 -6.25
C ALA A 5 -4.59 5.05 -5.45
N ILE A 6 -4.04 4.05 -6.12
CA ILE A 6 -3.26 2.98 -5.48
C ILE A 6 -1.80 3.11 -5.91
N PHE A 7 -0.88 3.15 -4.94
CA PHE A 7 0.55 3.28 -5.15
C PHE A 7 1.24 1.94 -4.87
N ALA A 8 2.07 1.46 -5.79
CA ALA A 8 2.86 0.24 -5.61
C ALA A 8 4.19 0.31 -6.39
N SER A 9 5.25 -0.30 -5.85
CA SER A 9 6.57 -0.30 -6.49
C SER A 9 7.02 -1.67 -7.01
N GLY A 10 6.28 -2.74 -6.69
CA GLY A 10 6.75 -4.12 -6.91
C GLY A 10 5.73 -5.03 -7.57
N SER A 11 5.42 -6.14 -6.90
CA SER A 11 4.57 -7.20 -7.47
C SER A 11 3.12 -6.78 -7.70
N GLY A 12 2.62 -5.75 -7.00
CA GLY A 12 1.24 -5.25 -7.14
C GLY A 12 0.16 -6.20 -6.65
N SER A 13 0.49 -7.14 -5.77
CA SER A 13 -0.45 -8.19 -5.36
C SER A 13 -1.61 -7.68 -4.50
N ASN A 14 -1.36 -6.77 -3.56
CA ASN A 14 -2.42 -6.04 -2.83
C ASN A 14 -3.24 -5.14 -3.76
N PHE A 15 -2.60 -4.46 -4.71
CA PHE A 15 -3.29 -3.66 -5.73
C PHE A 15 -4.31 -4.49 -6.50
N GLU A 16 -3.89 -5.63 -7.05
CA GLU A 16 -4.79 -6.54 -7.79
C GLU A 16 -5.93 -7.03 -6.90
N ASN A 17 -5.65 -7.44 -5.67
CA ASN A 17 -6.69 -7.89 -4.74
C ASN A 17 -7.73 -6.79 -4.48
N ILE A 18 -7.30 -5.54 -4.26
CA ILE A 18 -8.22 -4.41 -4.05
C ILE A 18 -9.08 -4.16 -5.30
N VAL A 19 -8.49 -4.15 -6.50
CA VAL A 19 -9.24 -3.98 -7.76
C VAL A 19 -10.30 -5.08 -7.92
N LEU A 20 -9.92 -6.34 -7.70
CA LEU A 20 -10.85 -7.47 -7.80
C LEU A 20 -12.00 -7.37 -6.78
N LYS A 21 -11.77 -6.77 -5.61
CA LYS A 21 -12.81 -6.53 -4.60
C LYS A 21 -13.75 -5.40 -4.99
N VAL A 22 -13.25 -4.35 -5.65
CA VAL A 22 -14.07 -3.29 -6.27
C VAL A 22 -14.95 -3.89 -7.37
N ASP A 23 -14.36 -4.65 -8.30
CA ASP A 23 -15.08 -5.27 -9.44
C ASP A 23 -16.19 -6.23 -9.00
N LYS A 24 -15.99 -6.91 -7.87
CA LYS A 24 -17.00 -7.80 -7.26
C LYS A 24 -18.08 -7.06 -6.47
N GLY A 25 -17.98 -5.74 -6.32
CA GLY A 25 -18.90 -4.94 -5.52
C GLY A 25 -18.73 -5.10 -4.01
N GLU A 26 -17.62 -5.68 -3.55
CA GLU A 26 -17.29 -5.77 -2.11
C GLU A 26 -16.81 -4.42 -1.55
N LEU A 27 -16.26 -3.57 -2.41
CA LEU A 27 -15.89 -2.17 -2.13
C LEU A 27 -16.76 -1.22 -2.98
N ASN A 28 -18.08 -1.28 -2.78
CA ASN A 28 -19.08 -0.68 -3.67
C ASN A 28 -19.11 0.86 -3.71
N ASN A 29 -18.40 1.54 -2.81
CA ASN A 29 -18.29 2.99 -2.76
C ASN A 29 -16.94 3.50 -3.30
N ILE A 30 -16.04 2.61 -3.74
CA ILE A 30 -14.68 2.94 -4.18
C ILE A 30 -14.59 2.91 -5.71
N GLU A 31 -14.04 3.98 -6.29
CA GLU A 31 -13.63 4.04 -7.69
C GLU A 31 -12.11 4.16 -7.75
N ILE A 32 -11.44 3.18 -8.37
CA ILE A 32 -9.98 3.21 -8.55
C ILE A 32 -9.67 4.04 -9.78
N THR A 33 -8.97 5.16 -9.62
CA THR A 33 -8.63 6.04 -10.75
C THR A 33 -7.49 5.45 -11.57
N SER A 34 -6.38 5.13 -10.91
CA SER A 34 -5.14 4.65 -11.54
C SER A 34 -4.21 3.98 -10.54
N LEU A 35 -3.37 3.10 -11.07
CA LEU A 35 -2.15 2.63 -10.41
C LEU A 35 -1.04 3.67 -10.59
N TYR A 36 -0.37 4.02 -9.50
CA TYR A 36 0.84 4.84 -9.51
C TYR A 36 2.05 3.97 -9.14
N THR A 37 3.11 4.04 -9.94
CA THR A 37 4.35 3.32 -9.69
C THR A 37 5.57 4.22 -9.94
N ASP A 38 6.60 4.00 -9.14
CA ASP A 38 7.90 4.67 -9.23
C ASP A 38 8.94 3.86 -10.01
N HIS A 39 8.55 2.73 -10.61
CA HIS A 39 9.41 1.83 -11.40
C HIS A 39 8.72 1.45 -12.72
N HIS A 40 9.42 1.64 -13.84
CA HIS A 40 8.95 1.30 -15.19
C HIS A 40 8.82 -0.20 -15.47
N ASP A 41 9.51 -1.04 -14.71
CA ASP A 41 9.58 -2.49 -14.86
C ASP A 41 8.82 -3.25 -13.75
N ALA A 42 8.10 -2.54 -12.87
CA ALA A 42 7.33 -3.16 -11.80
C ALA A 42 6.20 -4.04 -12.35
N TYR A 43 6.09 -5.26 -11.82
CA TYR A 43 5.08 -6.24 -12.24
C TYR A 43 3.63 -5.79 -11.97
N CYS A 44 3.41 -4.84 -11.05
CA CYS A 44 2.12 -4.20 -10.84
C CYS A 44 1.54 -3.57 -12.13
N ILE A 45 2.39 -3.11 -13.05
CA ILE A 45 2.00 -2.56 -14.36
C ILE A 45 1.28 -3.62 -15.19
N GLU A 46 1.82 -4.85 -15.24
CA GLU A 46 1.22 -5.94 -15.98
C GLU A 46 -0.15 -6.34 -15.40
N ARG A 47 -0.27 -6.35 -14.06
CA ARG A 47 -1.56 -6.58 -13.40
C ARG A 47 -2.57 -5.48 -13.74
N ALA A 48 -2.17 -4.22 -13.71
CA ALA A 48 -3.06 -3.11 -14.05
C ALA A 48 -3.57 -3.18 -15.49
N LYS A 49 -2.69 -3.53 -16.45
CA LYS A 49 -3.08 -3.76 -17.85
C LYS A 49 -4.12 -4.88 -17.97
N GLN A 50 -3.91 -6.01 -17.29
CA GLN A 50 -4.85 -7.14 -17.31
C GLN A 50 -6.21 -6.76 -16.73
N LEU A 51 -6.21 -5.96 -15.66
CA LEU A 51 -7.40 -5.44 -14.99
C LEU A 51 -7.99 -4.19 -15.65
N LYS A 52 -7.38 -3.68 -16.73
CA LYS A 52 -7.79 -2.47 -17.46
C LYS A 52 -7.84 -1.21 -16.58
N VAL A 53 -6.96 -1.13 -15.59
CA VAL A 53 -6.77 0.07 -14.75
C VAL A 53 -5.68 0.93 -15.38
N ALA A 54 -5.92 2.24 -15.44
CA ALA A 54 -4.93 3.19 -15.96
C ALA A 54 -3.66 3.19 -15.09
N VAL A 55 -2.51 3.50 -15.69
CA VAL A 55 -1.20 3.44 -15.02
C VAL A 55 -0.45 4.75 -15.22
N ASN A 56 -0.06 5.37 -14.10
CA ASN A 56 0.82 6.52 -14.04
C ASN A 56 2.22 6.06 -13.58
N ILE A 57 3.15 5.95 -14.52
CA ILE A 57 4.55 5.56 -14.25
C ILE A 57 5.38 6.84 -14.13
N ASN A 58 5.96 7.10 -12.96
CA ASN A 58 6.76 8.30 -12.72
C ASN A 58 7.98 7.94 -11.85
N GLU A 59 9.18 7.91 -12.43
CA GLU A 59 10.38 7.55 -11.68
C GLU A 59 11.01 8.77 -11.01
N PRO A 60 11.33 8.73 -9.70
CA PRO A 60 11.92 9.85 -8.98
C PRO A 60 13.22 10.40 -9.59
N LYS A 61 13.96 9.57 -10.34
CA LYS A 61 15.21 9.95 -11.00
C LYS A 61 15.00 10.95 -12.16
N ASP A 62 13.78 11.04 -12.67
CA ASP A 62 13.41 11.93 -13.78
C ASP A 62 13.08 13.36 -13.29
N PHE A 63 13.23 13.61 -11.98
CA PHE A 63 12.88 14.88 -11.33
C PHE A 63 14.08 15.44 -10.55
N ASP A 64 14.20 16.76 -10.55
CA ASP A 64 15.33 17.46 -9.91
C ASP A 64 15.33 17.32 -8.38
N SER A 65 14.19 17.01 -7.77
CA SER A 65 14.05 16.86 -6.32
C SER A 65 12.82 16.03 -5.95
N LYS A 66 12.78 15.57 -4.69
CA LYS A 66 11.58 14.93 -4.12
C LYS A 66 10.35 15.84 -4.19
N SER A 67 10.52 17.14 -3.95
CA SER A 67 9.42 18.11 -4.03
C SER A 67 8.92 18.29 -5.46
N ALA A 68 9.81 18.34 -6.45
CA ALA A 68 9.40 18.39 -7.87
C ALA A 68 8.62 17.13 -8.30
N TYR A 69 9.06 15.96 -7.81
CA TYR A 69 8.37 14.68 -8.00
C TYR A 69 6.97 14.71 -7.38
N GLU A 70 6.84 15.10 -6.11
CA GLU A 70 5.54 15.10 -5.41
C GLU A 70 4.57 16.13 -5.98
N HIS A 71 5.02 17.34 -6.30
CA HIS A 71 4.18 18.32 -7.00
C HIS A 71 3.69 17.82 -8.36
N HIS A 72 4.48 16.99 -9.05
CA HIS A 72 4.03 16.35 -10.28
C HIS A 72 2.94 15.31 -10.03
N LEU A 73 3.11 14.45 -9.03
CA LEU A 73 2.07 13.49 -8.63
C LEU A 73 0.79 14.21 -8.22
N ILE A 74 0.88 15.25 -7.38
CA ILE A 74 -0.27 16.04 -6.91
C ILE A 74 -1.07 16.58 -8.10
N ARG A 75 -0.43 17.17 -9.12
CA ARG A 75 -1.15 17.66 -10.32
C ARG A 75 -1.93 16.56 -11.06
N ILE A 76 -1.40 15.33 -11.10
CA ILE A 76 -2.09 14.21 -11.74
C ILE A 76 -3.27 13.78 -10.86
N LEU A 77 -3.04 13.62 -9.56
CA LEU A 77 -4.05 13.22 -8.58
C LEU A 77 -5.22 14.22 -8.52
N GLU A 78 -4.93 15.52 -8.52
CA GLU A 78 -5.92 16.61 -8.57
C GLU A 78 -6.75 16.56 -9.87
N ARG A 79 -6.10 16.36 -11.02
CA ARG A 79 -6.77 16.23 -12.32
C ARG A 79 -7.68 14.99 -12.38
N GLU A 80 -7.27 13.91 -11.71
CA GLU A 80 -8.06 12.69 -11.57
C GLU A 80 -9.14 12.82 -10.47
N GLU A 81 -9.15 13.92 -9.72
CA GLU A 81 -10.01 14.18 -8.56
C GLU A 81 -9.89 13.11 -7.48
N VAL A 82 -8.66 12.63 -7.23
CA VAL A 82 -8.39 11.61 -6.21
C VAL A 82 -8.60 12.20 -4.82
N GLU A 83 -9.36 11.48 -4.00
CA GLU A 83 -9.70 11.84 -2.62
C GLU A 83 -8.87 11.07 -1.58
N TRP A 84 -8.39 9.88 -1.93
CA TRP A 84 -7.60 9.01 -1.06
C TRP A 84 -6.45 8.33 -1.80
N ILE A 85 -5.34 8.13 -1.08
CA ILE A 85 -4.17 7.39 -1.54
C ILE A 85 -4.03 6.11 -0.72
N ILE A 86 -3.87 4.99 -1.42
CA ILE A 86 -3.64 3.67 -0.81
C ILE A 86 -2.26 3.17 -1.19
N LEU A 87 -1.36 3.06 -0.21
CA LEU A 87 -0.02 2.51 -0.40
C LEU A 87 -0.10 0.98 -0.29
N ALA A 88 0.11 0.28 -1.39
CA ALA A 88 0.01 -1.17 -1.52
C ALA A 88 1.37 -1.77 -1.94
N GLY A 89 2.36 -1.64 -1.05
CA GLY A 89 3.75 -2.00 -1.35
C GLY A 89 4.50 -0.91 -2.11
N TYR A 90 4.24 0.36 -1.79
CA TYR A 90 5.00 1.50 -2.28
C TYR A 90 6.26 1.67 -1.43
N MET A 91 7.44 1.62 -2.04
CA MET A 91 8.73 1.46 -1.36
C MET A 91 9.44 2.79 -1.08
N ARG A 92 8.72 3.92 -1.16
CA ARG A 92 9.24 5.26 -0.89
C ARG A 92 8.48 5.94 0.22
N LEU A 93 9.21 6.71 1.03
CA LEU A 93 8.60 7.59 2.03
C LEU A 93 7.84 8.72 1.32
N ILE A 94 6.60 8.94 1.74
CA ILE A 94 5.83 10.11 1.35
C ILE A 94 6.47 11.35 1.99
N GLY A 95 6.67 12.40 1.21
CA GLY A 95 7.25 13.66 1.63
C GLY A 95 6.19 14.68 2.03
N PRO A 96 6.64 15.83 2.54
CA PRO A 96 5.75 16.83 3.13
C PRO A 96 4.73 17.36 2.13
N ASP A 97 5.11 17.56 0.86
CA ASP A 97 4.20 18.13 -0.15
C ASP A 97 2.97 17.22 -0.36
N LEU A 98 3.18 15.91 -0.49
CA LEU A 98 2.08 14.96 -0.67
C LEU A 98 1.33 14.66 0.64
N LEU A 99 2.02 14.66 1.79
CA LEU A 99 1.38 14.52 3.10
C LEU A 99 0.43 15.69 3.39
N ASP A 100 0.84 16.92 3.10
CA ASP A 100 0.04 18.12 3.34
C ASP A 100 -1.17 18.14 2.39
N ALA A 101 -0.99 17.74 1.12
CA ALA A 101 -2.08 17.67 0.15
C ALA A 101 -3.14 16.60 0.48
N TYR A 102 -2.75 15.52 1.15
CA TYR A 102 -3.60 14.37 1.48
C TYR A 102 -3.62 14.06 2.98
N GLU A 103 -3.60 15.09 3.84
CA GLU A 103 -3.55 14.93 5.30
C GLU A 103 -4.72 14.07 5.80
N GLY A 104 -4.42 12.98 6.51
CA GLY A 104 -5.42 12.02 6.99
C GLY A 104 -6.13 11.23 5.89
N LYS A 105 -5.64 11.28 4.65
CA LYS A 105 -6.20 10.63 3.45
C LYS A 105 -5.25 9.65 2.77
N ILE A 106 -4.20 9.23 3.46
CA ILE A 106 -3.25 8.22 2.99
C ILE A 106 -3.27 7.03 3.94
N LEU A 107 -3.56 5.85 3.40
CA LEU A 107 -3.46 4.58 4.12
C LEU A 107 -2.24 3.79 3.63
N ASN A 108 -1.61 3.07 4.55
CA ASN A 108 -0.56 2.10 4.25
C ASN A 108 -0.85 0.77 4.93
N ILE A 109 -0.45 -0.32 4.27
CA ILE A 109 -0.36 -1.64 4.88
C ILE A 109 1.11 -2.00 5.08
N HIS A 110 1.44 -2.49 6.28
CA HIS A 110 2.80 -2.85 6.66
C HIS A 110 2.85 -4.27 7.21
N PRO A 111 3.72 -5.16 6.71
CA PRO A 111 3.70 -6.59 7.03
C PRO A 111 4.39 -6.93 8.36
N SER A 112 3.99 -6.23 9.42
CA SER A 112 4.30 -6.58 10.80
C SER A 112 3.20 -6.12 11.75
N LEU A 113 3.32 -6.52 13.01
CA LEU A 113 2.56 -5.92 14.11
C LEU A 113 3.31 -4.68 14.63
N LEU A 114 3.08 -3.52 13.99
CA LEU A 114 3.62 -2.24 14.45
C LEU A 114 3.33 -2.02 15.96
N PRO A 115 4.28 -1.48 16.73
CA PRO A 115 5.52 -0.82 16.28
C PRO A 115 6.72 -1.76 16.03
N LYS A 116 6.57 -3.09 16.07
CA LYS A 116 7.66 -4.02 15.74
C LYS A 116 8.00 -3.99 14.25
N TYR A 117 9.28 -4.19 13.92
CA TYR A 117 9.78 -4.42 12.55
C TYR A 117 9.37 -3.34 11.54
N LYS A 118 9.61 -2.06 11.85
CA LYS A 118 9.41 -0.94 10.92
C LYS A 118 10.35 -1.03 9.72
N GLY A 119 9.97 -0.37 8.62
CA GLY A 119 10.80 -0.23 7.44
C GLY A 119 10.90 -1.52 6.61
N LYS A 120 12.01 -1.70 5.92
CA LYS A 120 12.14 -2.74 4.89
C LYS A 120 12.26 -4.16 5.48
N ASP A 121 11.81 -5.14 4.72
CA ASP A 121 11.92 -6.58 5.03
C ASP A 121 11.35 -6.97 6.41
N ALA A 122 10.21 -6.41 6.80
CA ALA A 122 9.61 -6.64 8.11
C ALA A 122 9.29 -8.14 8.37
N ILE A 123 8.91 -8.88 7.32
CA ILE A 123 8.68 -10.33 7.40
C ILE A 123 9.99 -11.06 7.68
N GLY A 124 11.08 -10.70 6.99
CA GLY A 124 12.41 -11.25 7.26
C GLY A 124 12.92 -10.91 8.66
N GLN A 125 12.67 -9.69 9.15
CA GLN A 125 13.00 -9.31 10.52
C GLN A 125 12.25 -10.18 11.54
N ALA A 126 10.94 -10.38 11.34
CA ALA A 126 10.13 -11.24 12.20
C ALA A 126 10.60 -12.70 12.16
N PHE A 127 10.85 -13.25 10.97
CA PHE A 127 11.35 -14.61 10.79
C PHE A 127 12.67 -14.86 11.53
N ASN A 128 13.60 -13.90 11.49
CA ASN A 128 14.91 -14.01 12.11
C ASN A 128 14.93 -13.67 13.61
N SER A 129 13.82 -13.16 14.17
CA SER A 129 13.76 -12.69 15.56
C SER A 129 13.58 -13.82 16.59
N GLY A 130 13.05 -14.97 16.17
CA GLY A 130 12.59 -16.03 17.07
C GLY A 130 11.21 -15.77 17.71
N ASP A 131 10.48 -14.74 17.27
CA ASP A 131 9.08 -14.56 17.62
C ASP A 131 8.22 -15.73 17.11
N ASN A 132 7.14 -16.05 17.83
CA ASN A 132 6.16 -17.07 17.42
C ASN A 132 4.93 -16.47 16.71
N VAL A 133 4.84 -15.14 16.66
CA VAL A 133 3.70 -14.40 16.11
C VAL A 133 4.21 -13.18 15.35
N THR A 134 3.64 -12.95 14.17
CA THR A 134 3.76 -11.70 13.40
C THR A 134 2.38 -11.32 12.88
N GLY A 135 2.29 -10.44 11.89
CA GLY A 135 1.02 -10.03 11.32
C GLY A 135 1.19 -8.96 10.26
N SER A 136 0.10 -8.24 10.01
CA SER A 136 0.11 -7.02 9.21
C SER A 136 -0.71 -5.94 9.89
N THR A 137 -0.35 -4.69 9.62
CA THR A 137 -0.95 -3.48 10.19
C THR A 137 -1.42 -2.57 9.08
N VAL A 138 -2.66 -2.08 9.14
CA VAL A 138 -3.09 -0.92 8.36
C VAL A 138 -3.11 0.31 9.25
N HIS A 139 -2.50 1.38 8.77
CA HIS A 139 -2.35 2.63 9.51
C HIS A 139 -2.47 3.84 8.58
N TYR A 140 -2.77 5.00 9.16
CA TYR A 140 -2.61 6.27 8.45
C TYR A 140 -1.13 6.58 8.26
N VAL A 141 -0.79 7.25 7.16
CA VAL A 141 0.58 7.70 6.91
C VAL A 141 0.78 9.10 7.50
N ASP A 142 1.89 9.28 8.20
CA ASP A 142 2.36 10.56 8.72
C ASP A 142 3.79 10.86 8.24
N SER A 143 4.44 11.86 8.82
CA SER A 143 5.80 12.27 8.43
C SER A 143 6.90 11.28 8.84
N GLY A 144 6.59 10.32 9.72
CA GLY A 144 7.54 9.29 10.13
C GLY A 144 7.38 7.99 9.34
N MET A 145 8.32 7.08 9.55
CA MET A 145 8.30 5.75 8.93
C MET A 145 7.48 4.80 9.81
N ASP A 146 6.31 4.38 9.31
CA ASP A 146 5.40 3.45 9.97
C ASP A 146 5.06 3.88 11.42
N THR A 147 4.74 5.16 11.59
CA THR A 147 4.44 5.81 12.88
C THR A 147 3.02 6.31 13.03
N GLY A 148 2.30 6.51 11.92
CA GLY A 148 0.94 7.03 11.98
C GLY A 148 -0.03 6.10 12.71
N GLU A 149 -1.20 6.64 13.00
CA GLU A 149 -2.21 5.97 13.82
C GLU A 149 -2.62 4.61 13.23
N ILE A 150 -2.48 3.56 14.04
CA ILE A 150 -2.88 2.19 13.69
C ILE A 150 -4.40 2.12 13.66
N ILE A 151 -4.95 1.62 12.55
CA ILE A 151 -6.40 1.45 12.36
C ILE A 151 -6.83 0.03 12.73
N GLU A 152 -6.10 -0.96 12.24
CA GLU A 152 -6.37 -2.38 12.49
C GLU A 152 -5.10 -3.20 12.28
N GLN A 153 -4.97 -4.27 13.07
CA GLN A 153 -3.92 -5.27 12.93
C GLN A 153 -4.55 -6.65 12.90
N ARG A 154 -3.95 -7.54 12.13
CA ARG A 154 -4.24 -8.98 12.22
C ARG A 154 -2.93 -9.73 12.40
N GLN A 155 -2.99 -10.77 13.21
CA GLN A 155 -1.83 -11.59 13.54
C GLN A 155 -1.90 -12.97 12.88
N CYS A 156 -0.74 -13.57 12.65
CA CYS A 156 -0.58 -14.96 12.27
C CYS A 156 0.62 -15.58 13.00
N GLU A 157 0.59 -16.90 13.16
CA GLU A 157 1.69 -17.65 13.77
C GLU A 157 2.91 -17.73 12.84
N ILE A 158 4.09 -17.67 13.44
CA ILE A 158 5.35 -18.12 12.85
C ILE A 158 5.55 -19.55 13.32
N LYS A 159 5.41 -20.52 12.41
CA LYS A 159 5.48 -21.93 12.74
C LYS A 159 6.94 -22.37 12.89
N PRO A 160 7.24 -23.37 13.75
CA PRO A 160 8.60 -23.87 13.92
C PRO A 160 9.26 -24.40 12.64
N ASP A 161 8.45 -24.86 11.68
CA ASP A 161 8.87 -25.41 10.39
C ASP A 161 8.67 -24.45 9.21
N ASP A 162 8.38 -23.17 9.47
CA ASP A 162 8.26 -22.18 8.41
C ASP A 162 9.59 -21.98 7.67
N THR A 163 9.48 -21.83 6.35
CA THR A 163 10.46 -21.07 5.57
C THR A 163 10.02 -19.61 5.51
N LYS A 164 10.94 -18.71 5.10
CA LYS A 164 10.60 -17.29 4.90
C LYS A 164 9.44 -17.15 3.91
N GLU A 165 9.44 -17.93 2.84
CA GLU A 165 8.41 -17.91 1.79
C GLU A 165 7.05 -18.35 2.33
N ASN A 166 7.00 -19.38 3.19
CA ASN A 166 5.75 -19.83 3.82
C ASN A 166 5.16 -18.75 4.74
N LEU A 167 6.02 -18.03 5.47
CA LEU A 167 5.60 -16.92 6.31
C LEU A 167 5.13 -15.73 5.46
N GLU A 168 5.86 -15.40 4.39
CA GLU A 168 5.50 -14.34 3.45
C GLU A 168 4.13 -14.57 2.83
N GLU A 169 3.86 -15.78 2.34
CA GLU A 169 2.56 -16.12 1.76
C GLU A 169 1.45 -16.03 2.81
N ARG A 170 1.70 -16.46 4.05
CA ARG A 170 0.72 -16.36 5.14
C ARG A 170 0.39 -14.91 5.50
N VAL A 171 1.40 -14.06 5.65
CA VAL A 171 1.19 -12.62 5.93
C VAL A 171 0.42 -11.98 4.77
N LYS A 172 0.77 -12.32 3.53
CA LYS A 172 0.10 -11.79 2.34
C LYS A 172 -1.37 -12.19 2.24
N GLN A 173 -1.73 -13.44 2.57
CA GLN A 173 -3.15 -13.84 2.63
C GLN A 173 -3.92 -13.04 3.69
N LEU A 174 -3.28 -12.76 4.82
CA LEU A 174 -3.84 -11.91 5.86
C LEU A 174 -4.02 -10.45 5.38
N GLU A 175 -3.09 -9.91 4.60
CA GLU A 175 -3.21 -8.58 3.98
C GLU A 175 -4.37 -8.49 3.00
N TYR A 176 -4.60 -9.53 2.21
CA TYR A 176 -5.69 -9.58 1.23
C TYR A 176 -7.07 -9.49 1.84
N GLU A 177 -7.21 -9.89 3.09
CA GLU A 177 -8.46 -9.71 3.84
C GLU A 177 -8.47 -8.40 4.65
N LEU A 178 -7.34 -8.07 5.29
CA LEU A 178 -7.21 -6.92 6.16
C LEU A 178 -7.38 -5.60 5.38
N TYR A 179 -6.67 -5.44 4.27
CA TYR A 179 -6.60 -4.14 3.60
C TYR A 179 -7.96 -3.71 3.02
N PRO A 180 -8.67 -4.55 2.22
CA PRO A 180 -9.99 -4.19 1.72
C PRO A 180 -10.99 -3.94 2.86
N SER A 181 -10.93 -4.73 3.94
CA SER A 181 -11.80 -4.54 5.12
C SER A 181 -11.61 -3.16 5.75
N VAL A 182 -10.36 -2.70 5.89
CA VAL A 182 -10.06 -1.37 6.44
C VAL A 182 -10.45 -0.26 5.48
N ILE A 183 -10.20 -0.43 4.18
CA ILE A 183 -10.63 0.52 3.14
C ILE A 183 -12.14 0.74 3.21
N ALA A 184 -12.94 -0.33 3.25
CA ALA A 184 -14.40 -0.26 3.36
C ALA A 184 -14.89 0.42 4.65
N LYS A 185 -14.13 0.28 5.74
CA LYS A 185 -14.46 0.86 7.06
C LYS A 185 -14.17 2.36 7.12
N VAL A 186 -13.04 2.77 6.55
CA VAL A 186 -12.49 4.14 6.66
C VAL A 186 -13.04 5.06 5.58
N ILE A 187 -13.06 4.57 4.34
CA ILE A 187 -13.52 5.34 3.18
C ILE A 187 -15.00 5.07 3.00
N LYS A 188 -15.83 6.09 3.24
CA LYS A 188 -17.29 6.04 3.11
C LYS A 188 -17.75 6.72 1.83
#